data_AF-A0AA45R345-F1
#
_entry.id   AF-A0AA45R345-F1
#
_cell.length_a   1.000
_cell.length_b   1.000
_cell.length_c   1.000
_cell.angle_alpha   90.00
_cell.angle_beta   90.00
_cell.angle_gamma   90.00
#
_symmetry.space_group_name_H-M   'P 1'
#
loop_
_entity.id
_entity.type
_entity.pdbx_description
1 polymer ?
#
loop_
_entity_poly.entity_id
_entity_poly.type
_entity_poly.pdbx_seq_one_letter_code
_entity_poly.pdbx_strand_id
1 'polypeptide(L)'
;MSPALETVLAKAGLHVTPDAFLDLVADAAKRLAPPHPEPASYLTPDVRDALVDVGLDLSPHSPDDDKPRARSIVAHAVLRDSAITVADAATQLGVDTSRIRHRLGLGRLVGWKDRGSWRLPAWQFAGNGVLPGLEAVLASVPEDQPALVIAGFMTTEQEDLPVEGRPASPRDWLLAGGDPFKVTSLAAQLGTPV
;
A
#
# COMPACT_ATOMS: atom_id res chain seq x y z
N MET A 1 -6.42 5.88 -31.83
CA MET A 1 -6.14 6.82 -30.71
C MET A 1 -7.43 7.55 -30.39
N SER A 2 -7.86 7.54 -29.13
CA SER A 2 -9.26 7.86 -28.79
C SER A 2 -9.43 9.34 -28.40
N PRO A 3 -10.27 10.13 -29.08
CA PRO A 3 -10.59 11.53 -28.70
C PRO A 3 -11.18 11.65 -27.28
N ALA A 4 -11.61 10.53 -26.69
CA ALA A 4 -12.00 10.44 -25.30
C ALA A 4 -10.85 10.75 -24.32
N LEU A 5 -9.62 10.32 -24.61
CA LEU A 5 -8.49 10.53 -23.70
C LEU A 5 -8.06 12.01 -23.67
N GLU A 6 -7.99 12.67 -24.82
CA GLU A 6 -7.70 14.11 -24.91
C GLU A 6 -8.72 14.94 -24.10
N THR A 7 -10.00 14.58 -24.22
CA THR A 7 -11.07 15.25 -23.47
C THR A 7 -10.93 15.04 -21.95
N VAL A 8 -10.54 13.85 -21.51
CA VAL A 8 -10.30 13.54 -20.09
C VAL A 8 -9.10 14.31 -19.56
N LEU A 9 -7.99 14.34 -20.31
CA LEU A 9 -6.77 15.06 -19.94
C LEU A 9 -7.03 16.57 -19.83
N ALA A 10 -7.74 17.16 -20.80
CA ALA A 10 -8.10 18.57 -20.76
C ALA A 10 -8.99 18.91 -19.55
N LYS A 11 -9.95 18.05 -19.20
CA LYS A 11 -10.77 18.21 -17.99
C LYS A 11 -9.96 18.14 -16.70
N ALA A 12 -8.86 17.39 -16.68
CA ALA A 12 -7.94 17.33 -15.56
C ALA A 12 -6.92 18.50 -15.54
N GLY A 13 -7.04 19.48 -16.43
CA GLY A 13 -6.10 20.61 -16.55
C GLY A 13 -4.76 20.24 -17.20
N LEU A 14 -4.67 19.06 -17.84
CA LEU A 14 -3.48 18.59 -18.51
C LEU A 14 -3.56 18.92 -20.00
N HIS A 15 -2.79 19.91 -20.43
CA HIS A 15 -2.68 20.31 -21.84
C HIS A 15 -1.51 19.58 -22.52
N VAL A 16 -1.62 18.25 -22.61
CA VAL A 16 -0.64 17.37 -23.26
C VAL A 16 -1.34 16.45 -24.26
N THR A 17 -0.61 15.97 -25.27
CA THR A 17 -1.14 14.97 -26.20
C THR A 17 -1.30 13.62 -25.50
N PRO A 18 -2.20 12.73 -25.98
CA PRO A 18 -2.35 11.39 -25.45
C PRO A 18 -1.05 10.61 -25.41
N ASP A 19 -0.26 10.65 -26.48
CA ASP A 19 1.00 9.90 -26.59
C ASP A 19 2.02 10.40 -25.57
N ALA A 20 2.18 11.73 -25.44
CA ALA A 20 3.07 12.31 -24.43
C ALA A 20 2.63 11.96 -23.00
N PHE A 21 1.32 11.92 -22.74
CA PHE A 21 0.79 11.48 -21.45
C PHE A 21 1.08 10.00 -21.18
N LEU A 22 0.89 9.14 -22.18
CA LEU A 22 1.17 7.71 -22.08
C LEU A 22 2.66 7.44 -21.82
N ASP A 23 3.57 8.19 -22.45
CA ASP A 23 5.01 8.10 -22.19
C ASP A 23 5.34 8.49 -20.74
N LEU A 24 4.76 9.58 -20.24
CA LEU A 24 4.93 10.02 -18.85
C LEU A 24 4.40 8.98 -17.85
N VAL A 25 3.23 8.39 -18.13
CA VAL A 25 2.65 7.33 -17.30
C VAL A 25 3.50 6.07 -17.36
N ALA A 26 3.99 5.67 -18.53
CA ALA A 26 4.86 4.52 -18.69
C ALA A 26 6.16 4.70 -17.90
N ASP A 27 6.78 5.88 -17.96
CA ASP A 27 7.99 6.19 -17.21
C ASP A 27 7.75 6.26 -15.70
N ALA A 28 6.61 6.80 -15.26
CA ALA A 28 6.21 6.77 -13.86
C ALA A 28 5.99 5.33 -13.37
N ALA A 29 5.29 4.51 -14.15
CA ALA A 29 5.01 3.10 -13.85
C ALA A 29 6.31 2.29 -13.73
N LYS A 30 7.25 2.44 -14.67
CA LYS A 30 8.57 1.78 -14.63
C LYS A 30 9.37 2.11 -13.37
N ARG A 31 9.21 3.32 -12.81
CA ARG A 31 9.86 3.73 -11.56
C ARG A 31 9.21 3.14 -10.31
N LEU A 32 7.94 2.75 -10.39
CA LEU A 32 7.19 2.16 -9.28
C LEU A 32 7.36 0.64 -9.24
N ALA A 33 7.31 -0.02 -10.40
CA ALA A 33 7.47 -1.46 -10.53
C ALA A 33 8.17 -1.82 -11.85
N PRO A 34 9.03 -2.86 -11.85
CA PRO A 34 9.64 -3.33 -13.09
C PRO A 34 8.57 -3.77 -14.11
N PRO A 35 8.83 -3.59 -15.42
CA PRO A 35 7.99 -4.16 -16.46
C PRO A 35 8.12 -5.69 -16.45
N HIS A 36 6.99 -6.40 -16.62
CA HIS A 36 6.91 -7.86 -16.77
C HIS A 36 7.79 -8.64 -15.78
N PRO A 37 7.47 -8.62 -14.47
CA PRO A 37 8.20 -9.44 -13.50
C PRO A 37 8.07 -10.93 -13.89
N GLU A 38 9.16 -11.69 -13.86
CA GLU A 38 9.12 -13.16 -13.99
C GLU A 38 8.80 -13.76 -12.62
N PRO A 39 7.58 -14.26 -12.35
CA PRO A 39 7.18 -14.69 -11.01
C PRO A 39 8.09 -15.77 -10.43
N ALA A 40 8.50 -16.71 -11.30
CA ALA A 40 9.43 -17.78 -10.97
C ALA A 40 10.78 -17.30 -10.44
N SER A 41 11.22 -16.08 -10.77
CA SER A 41 12.50 -15.53 -10.33
C SER A 41 12.51 -15.08 -8.86
N TYR A 42 11.33 -14.89 -8.27
CA TYR A 42 11.16 -14.50 -6.86
C TYR A 42 11.06 -15.70 -5.90
N LEU A 43 11.01 -16.93 -6.44
CA LEU A 43 10.74 -18.15 -5.69
C LEU A 43 11.96 -19.07 -5.69
N THR A 44 12.20 -19.75 -4.57
CA THR A 44 13.17 -20.85 -4.53
C THR A 44 12.67 -22.02 -5.39
N PRO A 45 13.57 -22.89 -5.90
CA PRO A 45 13.17 -24.05 -6.70
C PRO A 45 12.11 -24.92 -6.00
N ASP A 46 12.29 -25.22 -4.71
CA ASP A 46 11.37 -26.06 -3.94
C ASP A 46 9.95 -25.46 -3.85
N VAL A 47 9.86 -24.13 -3.68
CA VAL A 47 8.57 -23.42 -3.63
C VAL A 47 7.93 -23.38 -5.01
N ARG A 48 8.72 -23.18 -6.07
CA ARG A 48 8.24 -23.21 -7.46
C ARG A 48 7.61 -24.55 -7.79
N ASP A 49 8.31 -25.64 -7.48
CA ASP A 49 7.84 -26.99 -7.78
C ASP A 49 6.56 -27.32 -7.00
N ALA A 50 6.50 -26.96 -5.72
CA ALA A 50 5.28 -27.12 -4.92
C ALA A 50 4.09 -26.31 -5.46
N LEU A 51 4.31 -25.09 -5.94
CA LEU A 51 3.26 -24.25 -6.51
C LEU A 51 2.76 -24.76 -7.86
N VAL A 52 3.66 -25.25 -8.71
CA VAL A 52 3.29 -25.88 -9.99
C VAL A 52 2.52 -27.18 -9.75
N ASP A 53 2.90 -27.97 -8.75
CA ASP A 53 2.22 -29.22 -8.38
C ASP A 53 0.74 -29.00 -7.98
N VAL A 54 0.44 -27.89 -7.29
CA VAL A 54 -0.94 -27.50 -6.95
C VAL A 54 -1.68 -26.77 -8.09
N GLY A 55 -1.06 -26.67 -9.27
CA GLY A 55 -1.67 -26.11 -10.49
C GLY A 55 -1.54 -24.60 -10.64
N LEU A 56 -0.64 -23.93 -9.91
CA LEU A 56 -0.37 -22.51 -10.11
C LEU A 56 0.46 -22.28 -11.38
N ASP A 57 -0.03 -21.42 -12.28
CA ASP A 57 0.71 -21.02 -13.47
C ASP A 57 1.78 -19.98 -13.10
N LEU A 58 3.05 -20.36 -13.25
CA LEU A 58 4.21 -19.50 -13.02
C LEU A 58 4.88 -19.05 -14.33
N SER A 59 4.22 -19.26 -15.47
CA SER A 59 4.72 -18.82 -16.77
C SER A 59 4.77 -17.28 -16.86
N PRO A 60 5.56 -16.72 -17.80
CA PRO A 60 5.63 -15.28 -17.98
C PRO A 60 4.27 -14.64 -18.26
N HIS A 61 4.09 -13.43 -17.74
CA HIS A 61 2.90 -12.56 -17.80
C HIS A 61 2.06 -12.69 -19.09
N SER A 62 0.74 -12.91 -18.92
CA SER A 62 -0.28 -12.93 -19.97
C SER A 62 -1.05 -11.60 -20.04
N PRO A 63 -1.65 -11.21 -21.18
CA PRO A 63 -2.47 -9.98 -21.29
C PRO A 63 -3.63 -9.90 -20.27
N ASP A 64 -4.14 -11.03 -19.78
CA ASP A 64 -5.19 -11.05 -18.75
C ASP A 64 -4.70 -10.58 -17.36
N ASP A 65 -3.38 -10.60 -17.12
CA ASP A 65 -2.72 -10.13 -15.89
C ASP A 65 -2.54 -8.59 -15.83
N ASP A 66 -2.92 -7.88 -16.90
CA ASP A 66 -2.72 -6.43 -17.00
C ASP A 66 -3.55 -5.65 -15.98
N LYS A 67 -4.77 -6.13 -15.64
CA LYS A 67 -5.69 -5.40 -14.75
C LYS A 67 -5.22 -5.42 -13.29
N PRO A 68 -4.85 -6.56 -12.66
CA PRO A 68 -4.29 -6.56 -11.31
C PRO A 68 -3.00 -5.74 -11.19
N ARG A 69 -2.11 -5.82 -12.20
CA ARG A 69 -0.87 -5.04 -12.22
C ARG A 69 -1.13 -3.54 -12.28
N ALA A 70 -2.02 -3.09 -13.16
CA ALA A 70 -2.39 -1.69 -13.26
C ALA A 70 -2.95 -1.16 -11.93
N ARG A 71 -3.80 -1.93 -11.26
CA ARG A 71 -4.34 -1.58 -9.92
C ARG A 71 -3.23 -1.45 -8.88
N SER A 72 -2.27 -2.38 -8.84
CA SER A 72 -1.14 -2.33 -7.91
C SER A 72 -0.27 -1.09 -8.13
N ILE A 73 0.01 -0.72 -9.38
CA ILE A 73 0.76 0.50 -9.71
C ILE A 73 0.03 1.75 -9.24
N VAL A 74 -1.28 1.83 -9.46
CA VAL A 74 -2.10 2.96 -8.98
C VAL A 74 -2.09 3.02 -7.45
N ALA A 75 -2.26 1.88 -6.77
CA ALA A 75 -2.21 1.83 -5.31
C ALA A 75 -0.83 2.27 -4.76
N HIS A 76 0.26 1.84 -5.39
CA HIS A 76 1.61 2.31 -5.08
C HIS A 76 1.76 3.83 -5.28
N ALA A 77 1.21 4.37 -6.36
CA ALA A 77 1.26 5.80 -6.64
C ALA A 77 0.50 6.61 -5.58
N VAL A 78 -0.73 6.20 -5.23
CA VAL A 78 -1.56 6.83 -4.19
C VAL A 78 -0.89 6.74 -2.82
N LEU A 79 -0.36 5.57 -2.46
CA LEU A 79 0.36 5.39 -1.20
C LEU A 79 1.57 6.32 -1.11
N ARG A 80 2.35 6.42 -2.20
CA ARG A 80 3.54 7.27 -2.25
C ARG A 80 3.19 8.75 -2.17
N ASP A 81 2.16 9.18 -2.90
CA ASP A 81 1.70 10.56 -2.92
C ASP A 81 1.20 11.02 -1.55
N SER A 82 0.44 10.15 -0.87
CA SER A 82 -0.05 10.43 0.49
C SER A 82 1.03 10.36 1.58
N ALA A 83 2.24 9.89 1.29
CA ALA A 83 3.23 9.65 2.33
C ALA A 83 4.03 10.89 2.72
N ILE A 84 4.09 11.15 4.02
CA ILE A 84 4.78 12.28 4.61
C ILE A 84 6.24 11.95 4.94
N THR A 85 7.08 12.97 5.10
CA THR A 85 8.47 12.78 5.54
C THR A 85 8.57 12.55 7.04
N VAL A 86 9.74 12.11 7.49
CA VAL A 86 10.08 12.06 8.93
C VAL A 86 9.96 13.44 9.59
N ALA A 87 10.34 14.50 8.88
CA ALA A 87 10.26 15.86 9.41
C ALA A 87 8.80 16.29 9.60
N ASP A 88 7.96 16.06 8.59
CA ASP A 88 6.53 16.38 8.66
C ASP A 88 5.83 15.57 9.75
N ALA A 89 6.14 14.28 9.88
CA ALA A 89 5.61 13.42 10.94
C ALA A 89 6.05 13.89 12.34
N ALA A 90 7.31 14.33 12.48
CA ALA A 90 7.84 14.88 13.73
C ALA A 90 7.11 16.18 14.12
N THR A 91 6.91 17.08 13.16
CA THR A 91 6.14 18.31 13.34
C THR A 91 4.68 18.02 13.71
N GLN A 92 4.03 17.09 12.99
CA GLN A 92 2.63 16.72 13.25
C GLN A 92 2.42 16.12 14.64
N LEU A 93 3.38 15.31 15.10
CA LEU A 93 3.31 14.64 16.41
C LEU A 93 3.92 15.48 17.56
N GLY A 94 4.53 16.63 17.27
CA GLY A 94 5.20 17.47 18.27
C GLY A 94 6.41 16.78 18.92
N VAL A 95 7.12 15.93 18.19
CA VAL A 95 8.31 15.18 18.67
C VAL A 95 9.52 15.46 17.80
N ASP A 96 10.70 14.98 18.21
CA ASP A 96 11.90 15.07 17.40
C ASP A 96 11.96 13.98 16.30
N THR A 97 12.76 14.24 15.25
CA THR A 97 12.91 13.31 14.13
C THR A 97 13.59 11.99 14.51
N SER A 98 14.39 11.96 15.58
CA SER A 98 15.01 10.72 16.09
C SER A 98 13.95 9.79 16.68
N ARG A 99 12.97 10.34 17.40
CA ARG A 99 11.82 9.59 17.93
C ARG A 99 11.01 8.90 16.84
N ILE A 100 10.79 9.57 15.71
CA ILE A 100 10.10 8.98 14.55
C ILE A 100 10.93 7.83 13.95
N ARG A 101 12.23 8.04 13.72
CA ARG A 101 13.13 6.98 13.20
C ARG A 101 13.23 5.79 14.14
N HIS A 102 13.25 6.04 15.44
CA HIS A 102 13.23 5.00 16.46
C HIS A 102 11.93 4.19 16.43
N ARG A 103 10.76 4.83 16.30
CA ARG A 103 9.49 4.13 16.13
C ARG A 103 9.43 3.29 14.86
N LEU A 104 9.97 3.80 13.74
CA LEU A 104 10.12 3.02 12.51
C LEU A 104 11.02 1.80 12.72
N GLY A 105 12.14 1.96 13.42
CA GLY A 105 13.06 0.86 13.74
C GLY A 105 12.46 -0.21 14.66
N LEU A 106 11.51 0.16 15.51
CA LEU A 106 10.76 -0.76 16.38
C LEU A 106 9.49 -1.33 15.74
N GLY A 107 9.19 -1.02 14.47
CA GLY A 107 7.94 -1.44 13.82
C GLY A 107 6.67 -0.82 14.39
N ARG A 108 6.79 0.27 15.19
CA ARG A 108 5.66 1.01 15.77
C ARG A 108 5.05 2.05 14.82
N LEU A 109 5.76 2.31 13.73
CA LEU A 109 5.31 3.02 12.55
C LEU A 109 5.77 2.23 11.34
N VAL A 110 4.99 2.29 10.28
CA VAL A 110 5.28 1.77 8.96
C VAL A 110 5.85 2.88 8.10
N GLY A 111 6.81 2.50 7.27
CA GLY A 111 7.33 3.35 6.22
C GLY A 111 8.17 2.54 5.26
N TRP A 112 8.66 3.20 4.21
CA TRP A 112 9.66 2.63 3.32
C TRP A 112 10.71 3.67 2.97
N LYS A 113 11.86 3.21 2.48
CA LYS A 113 12.90 4.09 1.95
C LYS A 113 12.64 4.38 0.48
N ASP A 114 12.43 5.64 0.16
CA ASP A 114 12.38 6.15 -1.21
C ASP A 114 13.61 7.02 -1.46
N ARG A 115 14.49 6.58 -2.38
CA ARG A 115 15.77 7.26 -2.70
C ARG A 115 16.59 7.62 -1.45
N GLY A 116 16.65 6.71 -0.48
CA GLY A 116 17.42 6.86 0.77
C GLY A 116 16.72 7.65 1.88
N SER A 117 15.56 8.24 1.62
CA SER A 117 14.76 8.96 2.61
C SER A 117 13.52 8.17 3.02
N TRP A 118 13.16 8.22 4.30
CA TRP A 118 11.96 7.57 4.80
C TRP A 118 10.69 8.30 4.35
N ARG A 119 9.71 7.51 3.92
CA ARG A 119 8.33 7.92 3.61
C ARG A 119 7.39 7.15 4.52
N LEU A 120 6.47 7.87 5.15
CA LEU A 120 5.51 7.32 6.10
C LEU A 120 4.10 7.51 5.53
N PRO A 121 3.34 6.43 5.28
CA PRO A 121 1.95 6.56 4.85
C PRO A 121 1.12 7.46 5.78
N ALA A 122 0.38 8.43 5.24
CA ALA A 122 -0.42 9.37 6.04
C ALA A 122 -1.57 8.71 6.81
N TRP A 123 -2.06 7.54 6.37
CA TRP A 123 -3.14 6.81 7.03
C TRP A 123 -2.80 6.41 8.48
N GLN A 124 -1.55 6.47 8.91
CA GLN A 124 -1.14 6.17 10.28
C GLN A 124 -1.44 7.30 11.27
N PHE A 125 -1.71 8.50 10.76
CA PHE A 125 -1.82 9.71 11.56
C PHE A 125 -3.27 10.22 11.61
N ALA A 126 -3.63 10.79 12.74
CA ALA A 126 -4.95 11.38 12.99
C ALA A 126 -4.79 12.62 13.86
N GLY A 127 -5.04 13.80 13.28
CA GLY A 127 -4.77 15.07 13.95
C GLY A 127 -3.30 15.20 14.35
N ASN A 128 -3.06 15.41 15.64
CA ASN A 128 -1.72 15.52 16.25
C ASN A 128 -1.19 14.18 16.82
N GLY A 129 -1.84 13.07 16.50
CA GLY A 129 -1.51 11.74 17.02
C GLY A 129 -1.38 10.68 15.93
N VAL A 130 -1.03 9.47 16.37
CA VAL A 130 -1.15 8.25 15.56
C VAL A 130 -2.51 7.61 15.80
N LEU A 131 -2.92 6.69 14.94
CA LEU A 131 -4.16 5.94 15.15
C LEU A 131 -4.17 5.24 16.54
N PRO A 132 -5.29 5.28 17.27
CA PRO A 132 -5.44 4.52 18.50
C PRO A 132 -5.17 3.03 18.27
N GLY A 133 -4.39 2.39 19.15
CA GLY A 133 -4.09 0.96 19.02
C GLY A 133 -3.16 0.57 17.87
N LEU A 134 -2.63 1.52 17.09
CA LEU A 134 -1.78 1.22 15.93
C LEU A 134 -0.58 0.33 16.27
N GLU A 135 0.12 0.61 17.37
CA GLU A 135 1.31 -0.19 17.76
C GLU A 135 0.94 -1.66 17.99
N ALA A 136 -0.25 -1.95 18.53
CA ALA A 136 -0.72 -3.33 18.73
C ALA A 136 -1.08 -4.00 17.40
N VAL A 137 -1.72 -3.27 16.48
CA VAL A 137 -2.01 -3.76 15.14
C VAL A 137 -0.72 -4.10 14.40
N LEU A 138 0.25 -3.18 14.37
CA LEU A 138 1.52 -3.42 13.68
C LEU A 138 2.32 -4.58 14.29
N ALA A 139 2.25 -4.78 15.60
CA ALA A 139 2.87 -5.94 16.26
C ALA A 139 2.21 -7.28 15.90
N SER A 140 0.97 -7.27 15.41
CA SER A 140 0.27 -8.48 14.95
C SER A 140 0.45 -8.76 13.47
N VAL A 141 0.96 -7.81 12.68
CA VAL A 141 1.22 -8.00 11.25
C VAL A 141 2.45 -8.90 11.07
N PRO A 142 2.41 -9.91 10.19
CA PRO A 142 3.59 -10.72 9.88
C PRO A 142 4.76 -9.86 9.38
N GLU A 143 5.99 -10.22 9.78
CA GLU A 143 7.18 -9.37 9.59
C GLU A 143 7.54 -9.13 8.11
N ASP A 144 7.09 -9.99 7.20
CA ASP A 144 7.36 -9.95 5.77
C ASP A 144 6.39 -9.07 4.97
N GLN A 145 5.38 -8.49 5.61
CA GLN A 145 4.34 -7.74 4.91
C GLN A 145 4.84 -6.37 4.40
N PRO A 146 4.77 -6.10 3.08
CA PRO A 146 5.14 -4.81 2.53
C PRO A 146 4.23 -3.68 3.04
N ALA A 147 4.79 -2.47 3.15
CA ALA A 147 4.03 -1.28 3.56
C ALA A 147 2.76 -1.04 2.69
N LEU A 148 2.78 -1.44 1.41
CA LEU A 148 1.60 -1.37 0.55
C LEU A 148 0.49 -2.32 1.00
N VAL A 149 0.82 -3.55 1.38
CA VAL A 149 -0.18 -4.54 1.84
C VAL A 149 -0.83 -4.04 3.13
N ILE A 150 -0.01 -3.54 4.08
CA ILE A 150 -0.51 -2.96 5.32
C ILE A 150 -1.42 -1.75 5.02
N ALA A 151 -1.01 -0.87 4.11
CA ALA A 151 -1.83 0.28 3.73
C ALA A 151 -3.16 -0.15 3.08
N GLY A 152 -3.12 -1.14 2.18
CA GLY A 152 -4.31 -1.71 1.55
C GLY A 152 -5.28 -2.25 2.60
N PHE A 153 -4.78 -3.07 3.53
CA PHE A 153 -5.58 -3.57 4.66
C PHE A 153 -6.18 -2.43 5.49
N MET A 154 -5.37 -1.47 5.93
CA MET A 154 -5.80 -0.38 6.81
C MET A 154 -6.80 0.60 6.18
N THR A 155 -6.89 0.63 4.85
CA THR A 155 -7.73 1.59 4.10
C THR A 155 -8.85 0.94 3.29
N THR A 156 -8.97 -0.38 3.31
CA THR A 156 -10.06 -1.12 2.63
C THR A 156 -11.12 -1.51 3.64
N GLU A 157 -12.39 -1.30 3.29
CA GLU A 157 -13.54 -1.68 4.12
C GLU A 157 -13.53 -3.19 4.45
N GLN A 158 -13.87 -3.51 5.70
CA GLN A 158 -14.00 -4.88 6.20
C GLN A 158 -15.42 -5.08 6.73
N GLU A 159 -16.07 -6.18 6.33
CA GLU A 159 -17.42 -6.51 6.82
C GLU A 159 -17.44 -6.75 8.34
N ASP A 160 -16.36 -7.27 8.89
CA ASP A 160 -16.20 -7.58 10.32
C ASP A 160 -15.97 -6.36 11.22
N LEU A 161 -15.78 -5.17 10.64
CA LEU A 161 -15.52 -3.92 11.34
C LEU A 161 -16.63 -2.86 11.09
N PRO A 162 -17.89 -3.14 11.46
CA PRO A 162 -18.98 -2.22 11.13
C PRO A 162 -18.98 -0.97 12.03
N VAL A 163 -18.90 0.21 11.44
CA VAL A 163 -19.13 1.50 12.13
C VAL A 163 -20.52 2.00 11.74
N GLU A 164 -21.37 2.29 12.74
CA GLU A 164 -22.76 2.73 12.51
C GLU A 164 -23.57 1.80 11.57
N GLY A 165 -23.28 0.49 11.62
CA GLY A 165 -23.98 -0.52 10.81
C GLY A 165 -23.53 -0.60 9.35
N ARG A 166 -22.43 0.04 8.96
CA ARG A 166 -21.82 -0.08 7.63
C ARG A 166 -20.39 -0.63 7.74
N PRO A 167 -19.92 -1.44 6.77
CA PRO A 167 -18.52 -1.84 6.70
C PRO A 167 -17.61 -0.61 6.76
N ALA A 168 -16.53 -0.72 7.52
CA ALA A 168 -15.56 0.35 7.66
C ALA A 168 -14.14 -0.19 7.49
N SER A 169 -13.20 0.69 7.14
CA SER A 169 -11.80 0.33 7.12
C SER A 169 -11.27 0.14 8.55
N PRO A 170 -10.18 -0.64 8.76
CA PRO A 170 -9.53 -0.72 10.07
C PRO A 170 -9.14 0.65 10.62
N ARG A 171 -8.71 1.58 9.77
CA ARG A 171 -8.44 2.96 10.18
C ARG A 171 -9.69 3.62 10.76
N ASP A 172 -10.80 3.58 10.04
CA ASP A 172 -12.04 4.26 10.46
C ASP A 172 -12.64 3.62 11.70
N TRP A 173 -12.55 2.29 11.81
CA TRP A 173 -12.91 1.54 13.02
C TRP A 173 -12.14 2.02 14.25
N LEU A 174 -10.81 2.14 14.15
CA LEU A 174 -9.97 2.63 15.26
C LEU A 174 -10.26 4.10 15.61
N LEU A 175 -10.53 4.93 14.60
CA LEU A 175 -10.90 6.34 14.82
C LEU A 175 -12.27 6.50 15.48
N ALA A 176 -13.20 5.60 15.18
CA ALA A 176 -14.50 5.53 15.84
C ALA A 176 -14.43 4.98 17.27
N GLY A 177 -13.23 4.65 17.78
CA GLY A 177 -13.03 4.08 19.11
C GLY A 177 -13.38 2.60 19.20
N GLY A 178 -13.44 1.90 18.07
CA GLY A 178 -13.63 0.46 18.01
C GLY A 178 -12.47 -0.31 18.67
N ASP A 179 -12.75 -1.54 19.11
CA ASP A 179 -11.78 -2.40 19.77
C ASP A 179 -10.59 -2.75 18.84
N PRO A 180 -9.35 -2.37 19.18
CA PRO A 180 -8.18 -2.70 18.38
C PRO A 180 -7.94 -4.21 18.24
N PHE A 181 -8.41 -5.04 19.20
CA PHE A 181 -8.18 -6.48 19.16
C PHE A 181 -8.76 -7.13 17.89
N LYS A 182 -9.95 -6.69 17.45
CA LYS A 182 -10.54 -7.16 16.19
C LYS A 182 -9.63 -6.89 14.99
N VAL A 183 -9.05 -5.69 14.94
CA VAL A 183 -8.11 -5.32 13.87
C VAL A 183 -6.85 -6.17 13.96
N THR A 184 -6.32 -6.43 15.16
CA THR A 184 -5.14 -7.29 15.33
C THR A 184 -5.37 -8.73 14.87
N SER A 185 -6.56 -9.29 15.14
CA SER A 185 -6.90 -10.64 14.70
C SER A 185 -6.96 -10.75 13.17
N LEU A 186 -7.47 -9.73 12.49
CA LEU A 186 -7.49 -9.67 11.03
C LEU A 186 -6.08 -9.41 10.46
N ALA A 187 -5.32 -8.51 11.07
CA ALA A 187 -3.96 -8.18 10.65
C ALA A 187 -3.01 -9.39 10.74
N ALA A 188 -3.20 -10.26 11.73
CA ALA A 188 -2.43 -11.50 11.88
C ALA A 188 -2.64 -12.51 10.75
N GLN A 189 -3.72 -12.39 9.98
CA GLN A 189 -4.03 -13.28 8.85
C GLN A 189 -3.47 -12.77 7.52
N LEU A 190 -2.84 -11.58 7.48
CA LEU A 190 -2.27 -11.05 6.25
C LEU A 190 -1.21 -11.99 5.69
N GLY A 191 -1.30 -12.26 4.38
CA GLY A 191 -0.39 -13.19 3.71
C GLY A 191 -0.63 -14.67 4.02
N THR A 192 -1.60 -15.01 4.88
CA THR A 192 -2.02 -16.39 5.12
C THR A 192 -3.20 -16.72 4.19
N PRO A 193 -3.10 -17.75 3.34
CA PRO A 193 -4.27 -18.21 2.58
C PRO A 193 -5.34 -18.73 3.55
N VAL A 194 -6.57 -18.25 3.40
CA VAL A 194 -7.76 -18.71 4.14
C VAL A 194 -8.40 -19.86 3.37
#